data_AF-A0A7C1AS75-F1
#
_entry.id   AF-A0A7C1AS75-F1
#
_cell.length_a   1.000
_cell.length_b   1.000
_cell.length_c   1.000
_cell.angle_alpha   90.00
_cell.angle_beta   90.00
_cell.angle_gamma   90.00
#
_symmetry.space_group_name_H-M   'P 1'
#
loop_
_entity.id
_entity.type
_entity.pdbx_description
1 polymer ?
#
loop_
_entity_poly.entity_id
_entity_poly.type
_entity_poly.pdbx_seq_one_letter_code
_entity_poly.pdbx_strand_id
1 'polypeptide(L)' 'MIIQEFTKGIFKRNPVFVLLLGLCPTLAVSTSVENAIGMGAAATFVLVFSNILVSLIKNIIPKKIRIPCFIVV' A
#
# COMPACT_ATOMS: atom_id res chain seq x y z
N MET A 1 26.06 18.80 2.12
CA MET A 1 26.18 17.45 1.53
C MET A 1 24.96 16.54 1.74
N ILE A 2 23.99 16.89 2.61
CA ILE A 2 22.81 16.04 2.92
C ILE A 2 21.60 16.28 1.98
N ILE A 3 21.48 17.48 1.42
CA ILE A 3 20.30 17.90 0.63
C ILE A 3 20.20 17.22 -0.75
N GLN A 4 21.32 16.81 -1.36
CA GLN A 4 21.33 16.17 -2.68
C GLN A 4 20.77 14.73 -2.66
N GLU A 5 20.92 14.00 -1.54
CA GLU A 5 20.40 12.64 -1.40
C GLU A 5 18.89 12.64 -1.11
N PHE A 6 18.39 13.63 -0.38
CA PHE A 6 16.95 13.82 -0.16
C PHE A 6 16.19 14.16 -1.45
N THR A 7 16.74 15.03 -2.30
CA THR A 7 16.13 15.37 -3.60
C THR A 7 16.11 14.19 -4.57
N LYS A 8 17.14 13.32 -4.57
CA LYS A 8 17.12 12.08 -5.36
C LYS A 8 16.11 11.06 -4.82
N GLY A 9 15.92 10.98 -3.50
CA GLY A 9 14.95 10.08 -2.86
C GLY A 9 13.50 10.37 -3.25
N ILE A 10 13.10 11.65 -3.24
CA ILE A 10 11.72 12.06 -3.57
C ILE A 10 11.46 12.03 -5.08
N PHE A 11 12.43 12.42 -5.92
CA PHE A 11 12.18 12.60 -7.35
C PHE A 11 12.66 11.44 -8.23
N LYS A 12 13.70 10.69 -7.82
CA LYS A 12 14.35 9.67 -8.66
C LYS A 12 14.13 8.23 -8.19
N ARG A 13 13.66 8.01 -6.96
CA ARG A 13 13.34 6.66 -6.40
C ARG A 13 11.97 6.55 -5.73
N ASN A 14 11.13 7.57 -5.75
CA ASN A 14 9.80 7.46 -5.15
C ASN A 14 8.91 6.54 -6.02
N PRO A 15 8.47 5.37 -5.53
CA PRO A 15 7.67 4.43 -6.31
C PRO A 15 6.34 5.03 -6.79
N VAL A 16 5.81 6.04 -6.10
CA VAL A 16 4.61 6.78 -6.52
C VAL A 16 4.83 7.55 -7.83
N PHE A 17 6.01 8.15 -8.02
CA PHE A 17 6.32 8.94 -9.23
C PHE A 17 7.04 8.13 -10.31
N VAL A 18 7.85 7.12 -9.95
CA VAL A 18 8.68 6.36 -10.91
C VAL A 18 7.98 5.09 -11.41
N LEU A 19 7.28 4.37 -10.53
CA LEU A 19 6.52 3.16 -10.91
C LEU A 19 5.01 3.43 -11.07
N LEU A 20 4.55 4.66 -10.80
CA LEU A 20 3.13 5.04 -10.88
C LEU A 20 2.22 4.14 -10.00
N LEU A 21 2.78 3.52 -8.96
CA LEU A 21 2.07 2.62 -8.04
C LEU A 21 1.37 3.44 -6.96
N GLY A 22 0.07 3.19 -6.74
CA GLY A 22 -0.69 3.88 -5.68
C GLY A 22 -1.14 5.30 -6.03
N LEU A 23 -1.27 5.63 -7.34
CA LEU A 23 -1.76 6.93 -7.81
C LEU A 23 -3.23 7.20 -7.47
N CYS A 24 -4.08 6.17 -7.56
CA CYS A 24 -5.51 6.30 -7.28
C CYS A 24 -5.79 6.89 -5.87
N PRO A 25 -5.22 6.34 -4.78
CA PRO A 25 -5.44 6.92 -3.45
C PRO A 25 -4.71 8.26 -3.25
N THR A 26 -3.52 8.45 -3.82
CA THR A 26 -2.77 9.71 -3.66
C THR A 26 -3.43 10.91 -4.34
N LEU A 27 -4.01 10.70 -5.52
CA LEU A 27 -4.83 11.72 -6.21
C LEU A 27 -6.11 12.02 -5.43
N ALA A 28 -6.76 11.00 -4.85
CA ALA A 28 -8.00 11.15 -4.09
C ALA A 28 -7.82 11.95 -2.78
N VAL A 29 -6.69 11.80 -2.09
CA VAL A 29 -6.45 12.45 -0.79
C VAL A 29 -5.79 13.83 -0.91
N SER A 30 -5.47 14.29 -2.13
CA SER A 30 -4.84 15.59 -2.38
C SER A 30 -5.76 16.78 -2.09
N THR A 31 -7.07 16.56 -2.00
CA THR A 31 -8.08 17.62 -1.79
C THR A 31 -8.39 17.91 -0.33
N SER A 32 -8.20 16.95 0.57
CA SER A 32 -8.57 17.09 1.99
C SER A 32 -7.75 16.19 2.91
N VAL A 33 -7.16 16.81 3.94
CA VAL A 33 -6.36 16.11 4.96
C VAL A 33 -7.23 15.15 5.79
N GLU A 34 -8.48 15.51 6.05
CA GLU A 34 -9.43 14.64 6.77
C GLU A 34 -9.67 13.32 6.02
N ASN A 35 -9.86 13.38 4.70
CA ASN A 35 -10.02 12.19 3.86
C ASN A 35 -8.74 11.35 3.82
N ALA A 36 -7.56 11.99 3.84
CA ALA A 36 -6.27 11.30 3.87
C ALA A 36 -6.10 10.42 5.11
N ILE A 37 -6.48 10.96 6.27
CA ILE A 37 -6.42 10.24 7.55
C ILE A 37 -7.42 9.08 7.56
N GLY A 38 -8.65 9.32 7.08
CA GLY A 38 -9.67 8.27 6.96
C GLY A 38 -9.23 7.12 6.04
N MET A 39 -8.66 7.44 4.88
CA MET A 39 -8.22 6.44 3.90
C MET A 39 -7.02 5.64 4.41
N GLY A 40 -6.06 6.28 5.10
CA GLY A 40 -4.91 5.60 5.70
C GLY A 40 -5.30 4.71 6.87
N ALA A 41 -6.21 5.16 7.74
CA ALA A 41 -6.74 4.37 8.85
C ALA A 41 -7.52 3.15 8.35
N ALA A 42 -8.39 3.35 7.35
CA ALA A 42 -9.15 2.27 6.72
C ALA A 42 -8.22 1.24 6.06
N ALA A 43 -7.23 1.68 5.28
CA ALA A 43 -6.28 0.78 4.63
C ALA A 43 -5.47 -0.03 5.66
N THR A 44 -5.01 0.61 6.73
CA THR A 44 -4.27 -0.08 7.81
C THR A 44 -5.15 -1.12 8.51
N PHE A 45 -6.40 -0.78 8.80
CA PHE A 45 -7.35 -1.69 9.42
C PHE A 45 -7.64 -2.92 8.54
N VAL A 46 -7.93 -2.70 7.26
CA VAL A 46 -8.18 -3.79 6.29
C VAL A 46 -6.94 -4.66 6.15
N LEU A 47 -5.74 -4.09 5.95
CA LEU A 47 -4.50 -4.85 5.82
C LEU A 47 -4.20 -5.72 7.04
N VAL A 48 -4.45 -5.22 8.25
CA VAL A 48 -4.28 -6.02 9.48
C VAL A 48 -5.26 -7.18 9.49
N PHE A 49 -6.53 -6.94 9.18
CA PHE A 49 -7.55 -7.98 9.14
C PHE A 49 -7.27 -9.03 8.07
N SER A 50 -6.86 -8.61 6.86
CA SER A 50 -6.52 -9.49 5.75
C SER A 50 -5.31 -10.38 6.09
N ASN A 51 -4.27 -9.83 6.72
CA ASN A 51 -3.11 -10.64 7.14
C ASN A 51 -3.47 -11.66 8.22
N ILE A 52 -4.37 -11.34 9.16
CA ILE A 52 -4.85 -12.26 10.19
C ILE A 52 -5.62 -13.42 9.56
N LEU A 53 -6.58 -13.11 8.66
CA LEU A 53 -7.35 -14.10 7.90
C LEU A 53 -6.45 -15.00 7.06
N VAL A 54 -5.51 -14.43 6.31
CA VAL A 54 -4.56 -15.18 5.48
C VAL A 54 -3.68 -16.10 6.33
N SER A 55 -3.23 -15.64 7.51
CA SER A 55 -2.42 -16.47 8.43
C SER A 55 -3.19 -17.71 8.91
N LEU A 56 -4.50 -17.60 9.13
CA LEU A 56 -5.37 -18.72 9.52
C LEU A 56 -5.59 -19.73 8.38
N ILE A 57 -5.78 -19.24 7.15
CA ILE A 57 -6.11 -20.10 5.98
C ILE A 57 -4.83 -20.67 5.32
N LYS A 58 -3.65 -20.12 5.64
CA LYS A 58 -2.32 -20.54 5.15
C LYS A 58 -2.08 -22.05 5.14
N ASN A 59 -2.67 -22.80 6.07
CA ASN A 59 -2.44 -24.24 6.18
C ASN A 59 -3.14 -25.07 5.08
N ILE A 60 -4.23 -24.56 4.48
CA ILE A 60 -5.01 -25.27 3.45
C ILE A 60 -4.64 -24.87 2.00
N ILE A 61 -3.90 -23.77 1.79
CA ILE A 61 -3.75 -23.18 0.46
C ILE A 61 -2.49 -23.69 -0.29
N PRO A 62 -2.65 -24.43 -1.42
CA PRO A 62 -1.54 -24.79 -2.31
C PRO A 62 -0.86 -23.57 -2.93
N LYS A 63 0.46 -23.63 -3.14
CA LYS A 63 1.32 -22.51 -3.57
C LYS A 63 0.84 -21.75 -4.83
N LYS A 64 0.05 -22.39 -5.70
CA LYS A 64 -0.49 -21.79 -6.94
C LYS A 64 -1.52 -20.67 -6.72
N ILE A 65 -2.30 -20.72 -5.63
CA ILE A 65 -3.43 -19.78 -5.40
C ILE A 65 -3.12 -18.69 -4.36
N ARG A 66 -1.89 -18.61 -3.86
CA ARG A 66 -1.53 -17.60 -2.84
C ARG A 66 -1.63 -16.16 -3.35
N ILE A 67 -1.22 -15.90 -4.60
CA ILE A 67 -1.27 -14.54 -5.19
C ILE A 67 -2.71 -14.05 -5.35
N PRO A 68 -3.64 -14.79 -5.97
CA PRO A 68 -5.03 -14.35 -6.06
C PRO A 68 -5.75 -14.29 -4.71
N CYS A 69 -5.42 -15.17 -3.76
CA CYS A 69 -6.02 -15.12 -2.42
C CYS A 69 -5.62 -13.85 -1.65
N PHE A 70 -4.41 -13.32 -1.85
CA PHE A 70 -3.96 -12.04 -1.27
C PHE A 70 -4.63 -10.81 -1.88
N ILE A 71 -5.28 -10.94 -3.05
CA ILE A 71 -5.96 -9.82 -3.74
C ILE A 71 -7.47 -9.81 -3.37
N VAL A 72 -8.04 -10.97 -3.05
CA VAL A 72 -9.47 -11.13 -2.70
C VAL A 72 -9.74 -10.84 -1.22
N VAL A 73 -8.76 -11.08 -0.34
CA VAL A 73 -8.85 -10.86 1.11
C VAL A 73 -8.28 -9.50 1.45
#